data_AF-A0A3D1TJT2-F1
#
_entry.id   AF-A0A3D1TJT2-F1
#
_cell.length_a   1.000
_cell.length_b   1.000
_cell.length_c   1.000
_cell.angle_alpha   90.00
_cell.angle_beta   90.00
_cell.angle_gamma   90.00
#
_symmetry.space_group_name_H-M   'P 1'
#
loop_
_entity.id
_entity.type
_entity.pdbx_description
1 polymer ?
#
loop_
_entity_poly.entity_id
_entity_poly.type
_entity_poly.pdbx_seq_one_letter_code
_entity_poly.pdbx_strand_id
1 'polypeptide(L)' 'MSWMDDGGFSLEAFNSVDGRPMARMSFCTSTGSTCFILTKTEVQRVRRECGQILKEMEADK' A
#
# COMPACT_ATOMS: atom_id res chain seq x y z
N MET A 1 -4.53 -20.16 2.87
CA MET A 1 -5.26 -18.89 2.74
C MET A 1 -4.22 -17.79 2.79
N SER A 2 -4.19 -16.90 1.80
CA SER A 2 -3.21 -15.82 1.80
C SER A 2 -3.71 -14.72 2.74
N TRP A 3 -2.82 -14.06 3.47
CA TRP A 3 -3.15 -12.90 4.32
C TRP A 3 -3.89 -11.77 3.57
N MET A 4 -3.87 -11.79 2.23
CA MET A 4 -4.67 -10.90 1.37
C MET A 4 -6.15 -11.32 1.29
N ASP A 5 -6.47 -12.60 1.42
CA ASP A 5 -7.85 -13.12 1.36
C ASP A 5 -8.63 -12.86 2.67
N ASP A 6 -7.92 -12.66 3.79
CA ASP A 6 -8.51 -12.39 5.11
C ASP A 6 -8.82 -10.90 5.33
N GLY A 7 -8.61 -10.04 4.32
CA GLY A 7 -8.83 -8.59 4.42
C GLY A 7 -7.77 -7.84 5.23
N GLY A 8 -6.61 -8.47 5.47
CA GLY A 8 -5.50 -7.89 6.23
C GLY A 8 -4.79 -6.72 5.54
N PHE A 9 -5.01 -6.53 4.24
CA PHE A 9 -4.45 -5.42 3.47
C PHE A 9 -5.42 -4.94 2.40
N SER A 10 -5.55 -3.62 2.24
CA SER A 10 -6.24 -3.02 1.10
C SER A 10 -5.54 -1.76 0.60
N LEU A 11 -5.65 -1.51 -0.70
CA LEU A 11 -5.23 -0.26 -1.34
C LEU A 11 -6.31 0.20 -2.31
N GLU A 12 -7.02 1.26 -1.94
CA GLU A 12 -8.23 1.70 -2.64
C GLU A 12 -8.08 3.14 -3.12
N ALA A 13 -8.43 3.40 -4.37
CA ALA A 13 -8.46 4.75 -4.91
C ALA A 13 -9.77 5.47 -4.56
N PHE A 14 -9.69 6.76 -4.23
CA PHE A 14 -10.85 7.59 -3.97
C PHE A 14 -10.58 9.04 -4.36
N ASN A 15 -11.63 9.86 -4.48
CA ASN A 15 -11.48 11.30 -4.66
C ASN A 15 -11.66 12.01 -3.32
N SER A 16 -10.73 12.91 -2.99
CA SER A 16 -10.89 13.84 -1.87
C SER A 16 -12.12 14.74 -2.06
N VAL A 17 -12.53 15.44 -1.00
CA VAL A 17 -13.60 16.45 -1.03
C VAL A 17 -13.36 17.48 -2.14
N ASP A 18 -12.10 17.85 -2.39
CA ASP A 18 -11.69 18.78 -3.45
C ASP A 18 -11.55 18.12 -4.85
N GLY A 19 -12.00 16.87 -5.02
CA GLY A 19 -11.92 16.14 -6.28
C GLY A 19 -10.53 15.59 -6.66
N ARG A 20 -9.53 15.76 -5.78
CA ARG A 20 -8.17 15.25 -6.04
C ARG A 20 -8.12 13.72 -5.89
N PRO A 21 -7.51 12.98 -6.81
CA PRO A 21 -7.37 11.53 -6.70
C PRO A 21 -6.34 11.18 -5.63
N MET A 22 -6.73 10.31 -4.70
CA MET A 22 -5.95 9.82 -3.56
C MET A 22 -6.08 8.30 -3.49
N ALA A 23 -5.24 7.68 -2.66
CA ALA A 23 -5.36 6.27 -2.31
C ALA A 23 -5.39 6.11 -0.79
N ARG A 24 -6.21 5.18 -0.30
CA ARG A 24 -6.18 4.72 1.09
C ARG A 24 -5.49 3.37 1.12
N MET A 25 -4.42 3.29 1.89
CA MET A 25 -3.71 2.04 2.19
C MET A 25 -4.05 1.62 3.61
N SER A 26 -4.56 0.42 3.80
CA SER A 26 -4.94 -0.12 5.11
C SER A 26 -4.20 -1.43 5.37
N PHE A 27 -3.64 -1.56 6.57
CA PHE A 27 -3.09 -2.81 7.11
C PHE A 27 -3.88 -3.17 8.36
N CYS A 28 -4.54 -4.32 8.35
CA CYS A 28 -5.25 -4.89 9.47
C CYS A 28 -4.50 -6.14 9.94
N THR A 29 -3.96 -6.05 11.16
CA THR A 29 -3.28 -7.17 11.83
C THR A 29 -4.10 -7.60 13.04
N SER A 30 -3.77 -8.75 13.63
CA SER A 30 -4.42 -9.24 14.85
C SER A 30 -4.28 -8.29 16.05
N THR A 31 -3.33 -7.36 16.01
CA THR A 31 -3.06 -6.39 17.08
C THR A 31 -3.56 -4.98 16.78
N GLY A 32 -4.12 -4.73 15.59
CA GLY A 32 -4.69 -3.43 15.24
C GLY A 32 -4.67 -3.13 13.74
N SER A 33 -5.31 -2.02 13.39
CA SER A 33 -5.36 -1.47 12.04
C SER A 33 -4.56 -0.18 11.93
N THR A 34 -3.79 -0.04 10.85
CA THR A 34 -3.11 1.20 10.47
C THR A 34 -3.55 1.62 9.07
N CYS A 35 -3.90 2.89 8.91
CA CYS A 35 -4.41 3.45 7.66
C CYS A 35 -3.59 4.68 7.24
N PHE A 36 -3.17 4.73 5.98
CA PHE A 36 -2.49 5.86 5.37
C PHE A 36 -3.31 6.41 4.20
N ILE A 37 -3.36 7.74 4.08
CA ILE A 37 -3.89 8.41 2.90
C ILE A 37 -2.69 8.89 2.08
N LEU A 38 -2.62 8.44 0.83
CA LEU A 38 -1.52 8.68 -0.08
C LEU A 38 -1.99 9.51 -1.26
N THR A 39 -1.18 10.49 -1.62
CA THR A 39 -1.28 11.17 -2.91
C THR A 39 -0.80 10.26 -4.04
N LYS A 40 -1.16 10.60 -5.28
CA LYS A 40 -0.64 9.90 -6.47
C LYS A 40 0.88 9.79 -6.50
N THR A 41 1.59 10.85 -6.11
CA THR A 41 3.07 10.88 -6.09
C THR A 41 3.62 9.90 -5.06
N GLU A 42 2.98 9.79 -3.89
CA GLU A 42 3.41 8.85 -2.85
C GLU A 42 3.16 7.40 -3.25
N VAL A 43 2.03 7.10 -3.91
CA VAL A 43 1.78 5.77 -4.48
C VAL A 43 2.87 5.39 -5.49
N GLN A 44 3.28 6.32 -6.35
CA GLN A 44 4.37 6.08 -7.30
C GLN A 44 5.72 5.82 -6.60
N ARG A 45 6.00 6.51 -5.49
CA ARG A 45 7.18 6.26 -4.67
C ARG A 45 7.14 4.88 -4.04
N VAL A 46 6.03 4.50 -3.40
CA VAL A 46 5.84 3.16 -2.81
C VAL A 46 6.11 2.08 -3.86
N ARG A 47 5.54 2.22 -5.06
CA ARG A 47 5.78 1.28 -6.17
C ARG A 47 7.27 1.15 -6.52
N ARG A 48 8.00 2.26 -6.55
CA ARG A 48 9.44 2.26 -6.85
C ARG A 48 10.23 1.56 -5.76
N GLU A 49 9.99 1.89 -4.49
CA GLU A 49 10.70 1.29 -3.35
C GLU A 49 10.42 -0.21 -3.25
N CYS A 50 9.17 -0.64 -3.47
CA CYS A 50 8.83 -2.07 -3.56
C CYS A 50 9.60 -2.77 -4.70
N GLY A 51 9.71 -2.12 -5.86
CA GLY A 51 10.49 -2.67 -6.98
C GLY A 51 11.99 -2.74 -6.68
N GLN A 52 12.53 -1.80 -5.90
CA GLN A 52 13.93 -1.82 -5.50
C GLN A 52 14.20 -2.93 -4.48
N ILE A 53 13.40 -3.04 -3.42
CA ILE A 53 13.65 -4.03 -2.36
C ILE A 53 13.50 -5.46 -2.89
N LEU A 54 12.57 -5.71 -3.82
CA LEU A 54 12.44 -7.03 -4.46
C LEU A 54 13.72 -7.41 -5.21
N LYS A 55 14.32 -6.47 -5.96
CA LYS A 55 15.60 -6.71 -6.65
C LYS A 55 16.74 -7.00 -5.68
N GLU A 56 16.81 -6.26 -4.57
CA GLU A 56 17.83 -6.48 -3.54
C GLU A 56 17.68 -7.88 -2.90
N MET A 57 16.45 -8.31 -2.60
CA MET A 57 16.17 -9.64 -2.06
C MET A 57 16.48 -10.77 -3.04
N GLU A 58 16.27 -10.56 -4.34
CA GLU A 58 16.61 -11.54 -5.38
C GLU A 58 18.12 -11.64 -5.62
N ALA A 59 18.86 -10.55 -5.44
CA ALA A 59 20.31 -10.52 -5.60
C ALA A 59 21.07 -11.21 -4.44
N ASP A 60 20.43 -11.30 -3.27
CA ASP A 60 20.96 -11.98 -2.07
C ASP A 60 20.71 -13.51 -2.08
N LYS A 61 20.18 -14.05 -3.19
CA LYS A 61 19.82 -15.47 -3.35
C LYS A 61 20.67 -16.16 -4.40
#